data_AF-A0AAW5CR13-F1
#
_entry.id   AF-A0AAW5CR13-F1
#
_cell.length_a   1.000
_cell.length_b   1.000
_cell.length_c   1.000
_cell.angle_alpha   90.00
_cell.angle_beta   90.00
_cell.angle_gamma   90.00
#
_symmetry.space_group_name_H-M   'P 1'
#
loop_
_entity.id
_entity.type
_entity.pdbx_description
1 polymer ?
#
loop_
_entity_poly.entity_id
_entity_poly.type
_entity_poly.pdbx_seq_one_letter_code
_entity_poly.pdbx_strand_id
1 'polypeptide(L)'
;MQRFITDERTGIQYELIGDYYYPCLTIEQPPVLTKYGRMRERYLREHKKALYFNLLTSGKLYEHLADIDTLACNMAEYLIKGMAKKQGVTEQLKAEDMMRWVGLMNNIRACADEIVLNDIVYS
;
A
#
# COMPACT_ATOMS: atom_id res chain seq x y z
N MET A 1 -18.05 -29.33 -28.74
CA MET A 1 -17.60 -27.93 -28.68
C MET A 1 -16.46 -27.84 -27.68
N GLN A 2 -15.47 -26.97 -27.90
CA GLN A 2 -14.40 -26.75 -26.93
C GLN A 2 -14.95 -25.91 -25.77
N ARG A 3 -14.60 -26.26 -24.54
CA ARG A 3 -15.05 -25.51 -23.36
C ARG A 3 -14.46 -24.10 -23.31
N PHE A 4 -13.23 -23.93 -23.79
CA PHE A 4 -12.56 -22.65 -23.89
C PHE A 4 -12.08 -22.41 -25.32
N ILE A 5 -12.24 -21.19 -25.80
CA ILE A 5 -11.67 -20.73 -27.08
C ILE A 5 -10.94 -19.41 -26.85
N THR A 6 -9.87 -19.17 -27.60
CA THR A 6 -9.15 -17.90 -27.56
C THR A 6 -9.25 -17.24 -28.93
N ASP A 7 -9.66 -15.97 -28.95
CA ASP A 7 -9.68 -15.19 -30.18
C ASP A 7 -8.25 -14.79 -30.55
N GLU A 8 -7.72 -15.32 -31.66
CA GLU A 8 -6.34 -15.06 -32.13
C GLU A 8 -6.08 -13.58 -32.47
N ARG A 9 -7.13 -12.80 -32.77
CA ARG A 9 -7.00 -11.37 -33.11
C ARG A 9 -6.89 -10.49 -31.88
N THR A 10 -7.57 -10.86 -30.79
CA THR A 10 -7.69 -10.02 -29.58
C THR A 10 -6.99 -10.60 -28.36
N GLY A 11 -6.62 -11.88 -28.38
CA GLY A 11 -6.06 -12.62 -27.25
C GLY A 11 -7.08 -12.91 -26.13
N ILE A 12 -8.36 -12.57 -26.32
CA ILE A 12 -9.40 -12.77 -25.30
C ILE A 12 -9.79 -14.25 -25.25
N GLN A 13 -9.77 -14.83 -24.05
CA GLN A 13 -10.27 -16.17 -23.78
C GLN A 13 -11.79 -16.13 -23.54
N TYR A 14 -12.52 -17.12 -24.02
CA TYR A 14 -13.95 -17.29 -23.82
C TYR A 14 -14.26 -18.67 -23.23
N GLU A 15 -15.25 -18.75 -22.35
CA GLU A 15 -15.79 -19.99 -21.79
C GLU A 15 -17.19 -20.26 -22.36
N LEU A 16 -17.46 -21.51 -22.74
CA LEU A 16 -18.79 -21.95 -23.16
C LEU A 16 -19.69 -22.14 -21.94
N ILE A 17 -20.73 -21.32 -21.83
CA ILE A 17 -21.76 -21.41 -20.78
C ILE A 17 -23.13 -21.55 -21.46
N GLY A 18 -23.70 -22.75 -21.39
CA GLY A 18 -24.88 -23.12 -22.17
C GLY A 18 -24.55 -23.16 -23.67
N ASP A 19 -25.29 -22.39 -24.46
CA ASP A 19 -25.13 -22.33 -25.92
C ASP A 19 -24.25 -21.16 -26.40
N TYR A 20 -23.70 -20.36 -25.47
CA TYR A 20 -22.98 -19.12 -25.76
C TYR A 20 -21.57 -19.10 -25.17
N TYR A 21 -20.64 -18.49 -25.90
CA TYR A 21 -19.29 -18.20 -25.41
C TYR A 21 -19.27 -16.84 -24.72
N TYR A 22 -18.88 -16.83 -23.43
CA TYR A 22 -18.71 -15.63 -22.63
C TYR A 22 -17.23 -15.29 -22.50
N PRO A 23 -16.82 -14.01 -22.66
CA PRO A 23 -15.43 -13.63 -22.46
C PRO A 23 -15.02 -13.81 -20.99
N CYS A 24 -13.87 -14.45 -20.78
CA CYS A 24 -13.23 -14.60 -19.47
C CYS A 24 -12.59 -13.28 -19.06
N LEU A 25 -13.40 -12.32 -18.63
CA LEU A 25 -12.92 -11.01 -18.17
C LEU A 25 -12.30 -11.15 -16.77
N THR A 26 -11.02 -10.83 -16.65
CA THR A 26 -10.33 -10.70 -15.37
C THR A 26 -10.14 -9.24 -15.02
N ILE A 27 -10.49 -8.87 -13.79
CA ILE A 27 -10.18 -7.53 -13.26
C ILE A 27 -8.76 -7.59 -12.73
N GLU A 28 -7.94 -6.59 -13.09
CA GLU A 28 -6.63 -6.41 -12.46
C GLU A 28 -6.83 -6.25 -10.95
N GLN A 29 -6.28 -7.17 -10.17
CA GLN A 29 -6.40 -7.09 -8.72
C GLN A 29 -5.53 -5.94 -8.22
N PRO A 30 -6.06 -5.08 -7.34
CA PRO A 30 -5.26 -4.01 -6.77
C PRO A 30 -4.10 -4.60 -5.95
N PRO A 31 -2.95 -3.93 -5.91
CA PRO A 31 -1.83 -4.34 -5.09
C PRO A 31 -2.21 -4.29 -3.61
N VAL A 32 -1.57 -5.16 -2.82
CA VAL A 32 -1.78 -5.18 -1.37
C VAL A 32 -1.09 -3.96 -0.76
N LEU A 33 -1.89 -2.95 -0.38
CA LEU A 33 -1.41 -1.74 0.30
C LEU A 33 -1.27 -1.97 1.81
N THR A 34 -0.17 -1.46 2.38
CA THR A 34 0.01 -1.39 3.83
C THR A 34 -0.80 -0.24 4.44
N LYS A 35 -0.44 0.21 5.66
CA LYS A 35 -1.17 1.29 6.34
C LYS A 35 -1.07 2.61 5.57
N TYR A 36 0.10 2.94 5.02
CA TYR A 36 0.35 4.28 4.46
C TYR A 36 -0.38 4.47 3.12
N GLY A 37 -0.39 3.46 2.27
CA GLY A 37 -1.13 3.46 1.00
C GLY A 37 -2.63 3.63 1.22
N ARG A 38 -3.20 2.93 2.22
CA ARG A 38 -4.62 3.09 2.59
C ARG A 38 -4.92 4.48 3.13
N MET A 39 -4.01 5.04 3.93
CA MET A 39 -4.16 6.42 4.43
C MET A 39 -4.06 7.44 3.30
N ARG A 40 -3.15 7.24 2.33
CA ARG A 40 -3.03 8.07 1.12
C ARG A 40 -4.30 8.02 0.29
N GLU A 41 -4.84 6.83 0.05
CA GLU A 41 -6.10 6.66 -0.69
C GLU A 41 -7.24 7.43 -0.02
N ARG A 42 -7.41 7.27 1.31
CA ARG A 42 -8.42 7.97 2.08
C ARG A 42 -8.24 9.49 1.98
N TYR A 43 -7.01 9.97 2.12
CA TYR A 43 -6.68 11.39 2.02
C TYR A 43 -7.01 11.95 0.63
N LEU A 44 -6.65 11.24 -0.44
CA LEU A 44 -6.99 11.65 -1.80
C LEU A 44 -8.50 11.74 -2.00
N ARG A 45 -9.26 10.77 -1.49
CA ARG A 45 -10.73 10.74 -1.61
C ARG A 45 -11.42 11.84 -0.81
N GLU A 46 -10.90 12.18 0.37
CA GLU A 46 -11.54 13.17 1.28
C GLU A 46 -11.10 14.61 0.95
N HIS A 47 -9.80 14.82 0.68
CA HIS A 47 -9.20 16.15 0.59
C HIS A 47 -8.72 16.54 -0.82
N LYS A 48 -8.40 15.57 -1.69
CA LYS A 48 -7.86 15.83 -3.06
C LYS A 48 -8.68 15.13 -4.15
N LYS A 49 -10.00 15.31 -4.12
CA LYS A 49 -10.96 14.63 -5.01
C LYS A 49 -10.63 14.74 -6.49
N ALA A 50 -10.21 15.91 -6.96
CA ALA A 50 -9.85 16.10 -8.37
C ALA A 50 -8.67 15.19 -8.79
N LEU A 51 -7.61 15.13 -7.97
CA LEU A 51 -6.48 14.24 -8.22
C LEU A 51 -6.90 12.76 -8.15
N TYR A 52 -7.73 12.41 -7.17
CA TYR A 52 -8.26 11.05 -7.03
C TYR A 52 -9.01 10.59 -8.28
N PHE A 53 -9.95 11.40 -8.78
CA PHE A 53 -10.71 11.05 -9.99
C PHE A 53 -9.82 11.01 -11.23
N ASN A 54 -8.87 11.93 -11.37
CA ASN A 54 -7.92 11.89 -12.50
C ASN A 54 -7.09 10.60 -12.51
N LEU A 55 -6.61 10.16 -11.34
CA LEU A 55 -5.87 8.90 -11.19
C LEU A 55 -6.76 7.68 -11.44
N LEU A 56 -8.00 7.72 -10.96
CA LEU A 56 -8.97 6.64 -11.16
C LEU A 56 -9.33 6.47 -12.64
N THR A 57 -9.68 7.56 -13.33
CA THR A 57 -10.05 7.51 -14.76
C THR A 57 -8.88 7.20 -15.67
N SER A 58 -7.65 7.55 -15.27
CA SER A 58 -6.43 7.17 -16.01
C SER A 58 -5.96 5.74 -15.73
N GLY A 59 -6.59 5.02 -14.79
CA GLY A 59 -6.19 3.65 -14.39
C GLY A 59 -4.91 3.58 -13.55
N LYS A 60 -4.30 4.72 -13.19
CA LYS A 60 -3.00 4.79 -12.49
C LYS A 60 -3.10 4.94 -10.97
N LEU A 61 -4.30 4.87 -10.42
CA LEU A 61 -4.53 5.06 -8.98
C LEU A 61 -3.71 4.07 -8.14
N TYR A 62 -3.79 2.78 -8.45
CA TYR A 62 -3.15 1.75 -7.64
C TYR A 62 -1.62 1.74 -7.77
N GLU A 63 -1.09 2.07 -8.95
CA GLU A 63 0.35 2.30 -9.16
C GLU A 63 0.84 3.45 -8.26
N HIS A 64 0.16 4.60 -8.31
CA HIS A 64 0.49 5.74 -7.45
C HIS A 64 0.43 5.40 -5.95
N LEU A 65 -0.60 4.66 -5.52
CA LEU A 65 -0.74 4.27 -4.12
C LEU A 65 0.37 3.31 -3.69
N ALA A 66 0.77 2.37 -4.54
CA ALA A 66 1.86 1.43 -4.26
C ALA A 66 3.22 2.14 -4.15
N ASP A 67 3.49 3.11 -5.03
CA ASP A 67 4.72 3.91 -4.99
C ASP A 67 4.81 4.74 -3.70
N ILE A 68 3.71 5.40 -3.32
CA ILE A 68 3.66 6.17 -2.08
C ILE A 68 3.76 5.26 -0.85
N ASP A 69 3.11 4.10 -0.86
CA ASP A 69 3.16 3.13 0.23
C ASP A 69 4.56 2.58 0.46
N THR A 70 5.26 2.19 -0.61
CA THR A 70 6.64 1.70 -0.54
C THR A 70 7.60 2.78 -0.05
N LEU A 71 7.47 4.01 -0.56
CA LEU A 71 8.28 5.15 -0.14
C LEU A 71 8.06 5.47 1.34
N ALA A 72 6.80 5.51 1.79
CA ALA A 72 6.42 5.76 3.17
C ALA A 72 6.93 4.67 4.13
N CYS A 73 6.79 3.39 3.77
CA CYS A 73 7.31 2.27 4.54
C CYS A 73 8.84 2.34 4.70
N ASN A 74 9.55 2.59 3.60
CA ASN A 74 11.01 2.69 3.62
C ASN A 74 11.49 3.84 4.52
N MET A 75 10.82 5.00 4.43
CA MET A 75 11.15 6.16 5.27
C MET A 75 10.85 5.87 6.75
N ALA A 76 9.70 5.27 7.06
CA ALA A 76 9.35 4.90 8.42
C ALA A 76 10.37 3.94 9.04
N GLU A 77 10.76 2.89 8.31
CA GLU A 77 11.78 1.95 8.77
C GLU A 77 13.12 2.63 9.02
N TYR A 78 13.55 3.50 8.11
CA TYR A 78 14.79 4.24 8.24
C TYR A 78 14.78 5.12 9.50
N LEU A 79 13.70 5.89 9.71
CA LEU A 79 13.52 6.76 10.87
C LEU A 79 13.50 5.97 12.18
N ILE A 80 12.75 4.86 12.23
CA ILE A 80 12.67 4.00 13.42
C ILE A 80 14.05 3.44 13.76
N LYS A 81 14.79 2.88 12.79
CA LYS A 81 16.14 2.33 13.01
C LYS A 81 17.11 3.43 13.50
N GLY A 82 17.03 4.62 12.90
CA GLY A 82 17.87 5.77 13.29
C GLY A 82 17.59 6.25 14.71
N MET A 83 16.31 6.43 15.07
CA MET A 83 15.92 6.88 16.42
C MET A 83 16.16 5.82 17.48
N ALA A 84 15.90 4.54 17.20
CA ALA A 84 16.19 3.44 18.13
C ALA A 84 17.68 3.38 18.47
N LYS A 85 18.57 3.55 17.48
CA LYS A 85 20.01 3.62 17.71
C LYS A 85 20.41 4.84 18.56
N LYS A 86 19.83 6.01 18.29
CA LYS A 86 20.12 7.24 19.06
C LYS A 86 19.64 7.18 20.50
N GLN A 87 18.49 6.55 20.75
CA GLN A 87 17.90 6.44 22.08
C GLN A 87 18.39 5.21 22.86
N GLY A 88 19.30 4.40 22.29
CA GLY A 88 19.87 3.23 22.95
C GLY A 88 18.86 2.11 23.19
N VAL A 89 17.84 1.98 22.34
CA VAL A 89 16.84 0.91 22.43
C VAL A 89 17.47 -0.39 21.94
N THR A 90 18.07 -1.14 22.87
CA THR A 90 18.76 -2.41 22.61
C THR A 90 18.00 -3.62 23.14
N GLU A 91 18.37 -4.82 22.71
CA GLU A 91 17.82 -6.06 23.29
C GLU A 91 18.25 -6.25 24.75
N GLN A 92 19.36 -5.65 25.19
CA GLN A 92 19.76 -5.63 26.61
C GLN A 92 18.74 -4.85 27.45
N LEU A 93 18.36 -3.64 26.99
CA LEU A 93 17.32 -2.85 27.65
C LEU A 93 15.99 -3.60 27.72
N LYS A 94 15.66 -4.39 26.69
CA LYS A 94 14.45 -5.20 26.65
C LYS A 94 14.45 -6.33 27.67
N ALA A 95 15.62 -6.92 27.95
CA ALA A 95 15.77 -7.98 28.95
C ALA A 95 15.76 -7.42 30.38
N GLU A 96 16.31 -6.22 30.59
CA GLU A 96 16.36 -5.55 31.88
C GLU A 96 15.03 -4.88 32.25
N ASP A 97 14.42 -4.15 31.32
CA ASP A 97 13.16 -3.41 31.52
C ASP A 97 12.32 -3.41 30.23
N MET A 98 11.55 -4.48 30.07
CA MET A 98 10.66 -4.68 28.94
C MET A 98 9.63 -3.55 28.80
N MET A 99 9.09 -3.01 29.91
CA MET A 99 8.06 -1.97 29.85
C MET A 99 8.63 -0.65 29.34
N ARG A 100 9.80 -0.27 29.82
CA ARG A 100 10.51 0.91 29.31
C ARG A 100 10.89 0.75 27.85
N TRP A 101 11.36 -0.43 27.45
CA TRP A 101 11.67 -0.72 26.04
C TRP A 101 10.45 -0.54 25.13
N VAL A 102 9.29 -1.10 25.52
CA VAL A 102 8.04 -0.96 24.77
C VAL A 102 7.63 0.52 24.69
N GLY A 103 7.71 1.26 25.80
CA GLY A 103 7.38 2.68 25.85
C GLY A 103 8.23 3.51 24.90
N LEU A 104 9.56 3.33 24.90
CA LEU A 104 10.47 4.02 24.00
C LEU A 104 10.22 3.65 22.54
N MET A 105 10.06 2.35 22.24
CA MET A 105 9.82 1.90 20.87
C MET A 105 8.48 2.43 20.33
N ASN A 106 7.45 2.52 21.16
CA ASN A 106 6.17 3.11 20.77
C ASN A 106 6.29 4.62 20.51
N ASN A 107 7.02 5.35 21.35
CA ASN A 107 7.29 6.77 21.12
C ASN A 107 8.03 6.99 19.79
N ILE A 108 9.09 6.21 19.53
CA ILE A 108 9.85 6.26 18.28
C ILE A 108 8.95 6.00 17.06
N ARG A 109 8.11 4.96 17.12
CA ARG A 109 7.16 4.67 16.03
C ARG A 109 6.18 5.81 15.82
N ALA A 110 5.63 6.39 16.89
CA ALA A 110 4.71 7.52 16.79
C ALA A 110 5.37 8.75 16.12
N CYS A 111 6.60 9.08 16.51
CA CYS A 111 7.35 10.17 15.88
C CYS A 111 7.67 9.88 14.40
N ALA A 112 8.06 8.65 14.07
CA ALA A 112 8.32 8.26 12.68
C ALA A 112 7.05 8.35 11.84
N ASP A 113 5.92 7.86 12.37
CA ASP A 113 4.62 7.91 11.73
C ASP A 113 4.20 9.35 11.45
N GLU A 114 4.33 10.24 12.43
CA GLU A 114 3.96 11.65 12.27
C GLU A 114 4.75 12.34 11.13
N ILE A 115 6.06 12.10 11.05
CA ILE A 115 6.92 12.64 9.99
C ILE A 115 6.47 12.10 8.63
N VAL A 116 6.32 10.78 8.51
CA VAL A 116 5.97 10.13 7.24
C VAL A 116 4.57 10.55 6.77
N LEU A 117 3.63 10.68 7.70
CA LEU A 117 2.28 11.11 7.36
C LEU A 117 2.25 12.52 6.79
N ASN A 118 2.97 13.45 7.41
CA ASN A 118 3.01 14.83 6.96
C ASN A 118 3.80 15.00 5.66
N ASP A 119 4.98 14.38 5.54
CA ASP A 119 5.90 14.62 4.42
C ASP A 119 5.48 13.87 3.14
N ILE A 120 4.82 12.71 3.28
CA ILE A 120 4.57 11.80 2.16
C ILE A 120 3.07 11.55 1.96
N VAL A 121 2.35 11.16 3.02
CA VAL A 121 0.96 10.69 2.88
C VAL A 121 -0.03 11.83 2.65
N TYR A 122 0.17 12.97 3.31
CA TYR A 122 -0.73 14.13 3.21
C TYR A 122 -0.21 15.24 2.29
N SER A 123 1.01 15.08 1.77
CA SER A 123 1.63 16.00 0.80
C SER A 123 0.83 16.11 -0.50
#